data_AF-A0A3Q4FYS2-F1
#
_entry.id   AF-A0A3Q4FYS2-F1
#
_cell.length_a   1.000
_cell.length_b   1.000
_cell.length_c   1.000
_cell.angle_alpha   90.00
_cell.angle_beta   90.00
_cell.angle_gamma   90.00
#
_symmetry.space_group_name_H-M   'P 1'
#
loop_
_entity.id
_entity.type
_entity.pdbx_description
1 polymer ?
#
loop_
_entity_poly.entity_id
_entity_poly.type
_entity_poly.pdbx_seq_one_letter_code
_entity_poly.pdbx_strand_id
1 'polypeptide(L)'
;MSEVQGTVEFSLELHKFHNVDLFQRGFYQIRAGLKVSPRVPHRVIATTQDNAGKTDDCSFSSAGVYDGTVFSRIFQILYRNEEISVNDCMNFKVHLLLDGERVEEALSEVDFQLKLDLHFTDNEQQ
;
A
#
# COMPACT_ATOMS: atom_id res chain seq x y z
N MET A 1 -22.83 -25.45 8.85
CA MET A 1 -21.62 -24.67 9.17
C MET A 1 -20.45 -25.17 8.34
N SER A 2 -20.42 -24.78 7.08
CA SER A 2 -19.22 -24.89 6.25
C SER A 2 -18.52 -23.54 6.32
N GLU A 3 -17.31 -23.46 6.83
CA GLU A 3 -16.50 -22.23 6.72
C GLU A 3 -15.75 -22.26 5.38
N VAL A 4 -15.63 -21.10 4.74
CA VAL A 4 -14.91 -20.95 3.46
C VAL A 4 -13.84 -19.89 3.63
N GLN A 5 -12.61 -20.21 3.25
CA GLN A 5 -11.52 -19.25 3.22
C GLN A 5 -11.51 -18.52 1.86
N GLY A 6 -11.75 -17.22 1.89
CA GLY A 6 -11.63 -16.33 0.73
C GLY A 6 -10.27 -15.63 0.71
N THR A 7 -9.77 -15.30 -0.48
CA THR A 7 -8.60 -14.42 -0.64
C THR A 7 -8.90 -13.34 -1.67
N VAL A 8 -8.67 -12.09 -1.30
CA VAL A 8 -8.81 -10.91 -2.18
C VAL A 8 -7.44 -10.24 -2.29
N GLU A 9 -7.03 -9.89 -3.50
CA GLU A 9 -5.76 -9.22 -3.77
C GLU A 9 -5.99 -7.85 -4.39
N PHE A 10 -5.30 -6.83 -3.86
CA PHE A 10 -5.26 -5.48 -4.40
C PHE A 10 -3.83 -5.17 -4.82
N SER A 11 -3.65 -4.75 -6.07
CA SER A 11 -2.37 -4.31 -6.61
C SER A 11 -2.45 -2.85 -6.98
N LEU A 12 -1.54 -2.04 -6.46
CA LEU A 12 -1.43 -0.61 -6.72
C LEU A 12 -0.12 -0.35 -7.45
N GLU A 13 -0.24 0.05 -8.72
CA GLU A 13 0.89 0.38 -9.59
C GLU A 13 1.07 1.90 -9.70
N LEU A 14 2.18 2.40 -9.19
CA LEU A 14 2.54 3.82 -9.20
C LEU A 14 3.52 4.07 -10.35
N HIS A 15 3.04 4.67 -11.45
CA HIS A 15 3.90 4.98 -12.59
C HIS A 15 4.61 6.33 -12.45
N LYS A 16 3.84 7.43 -12.40
CA LYS A 16 4.36 8.79 -12.44
C LYS A 16 3.65 9.67 -11.42
N PHE A 17 4.41 10.52 -10.76
CA PHE A 17 3.93 11.58 -9.90
C PHE A 17 4.04 12.92 -10.64
N HIS A 18 2.94 13.65 -10.76
CA HIS A 18 2.90 14.96 -11.41
C HIS A 18 2.73 16.03 -10.34
N ASN A 19 3.77 16.83 -10.09
CA ASN A 19 3.70 17.92 -9.13
C ASN A 19 3.01 19.14 -9.74
N VAL A 20 1.72 19.36 -9.48
CA VAL A 20 0.99 20.53 -10.03
C VAL A 20 1.43 21.85 -9.38
N ASP A 21 1.50 21.89 -8.04
CA ASP A 21 1.86 23.09 -7.27
C ASP A 21 2.14 22.79 -5.78
N LEU A 22 2.89 21.73 -5.45
CA LEU A 22 3.32 21.51 -4.07
C LEU A 22 4.17 22.70 -3.60
N PHE A 23 3.78 23.28 -2.46
CA PHE A 23 4.41 24.48 -1.89
C PHE A 23 5.79 24.22 -1.29
N GLN A 24 6.08 22.96 -0.92
CA GLN A 24 7.32 22.58 -0.24
C GLN A 24 8.21 21.77 -1.20
N ARG A 25 9.47 22.17 -1.32
CA ARG A 25 10.49 21.42 -2.06
C ARG A 25 11.20 20.50 -1.09
N GLY A 26 11.53 19.28 -1.51
CA GLY A 26 12.21 18.32 -0.67
C GLY A 26 11.87 16.88 -1.05
N PHE A 27 11.94 16.00 -0.07
CA PHE A 27 11.76 14.58 -0.28
C PHE A 27 10.35 14.15 0.06
N TYR A 28 9.81 13.29 -0.80
CA TYR A 28 8.46 12.80 -0.72
C TYR A 28 8.45 11.28 -0.78
N GLN A 29 7.47 10.70 -0.09
CA GLN A 29 7.21 9.27 -0.07
C GLN A 29 5.72 9.02 -0.15
N ILE A 30 5.30 8.13 -1.04
CA ILE A 30 3.92 7.67 -1.11
C ILE A 30 3.77 6.51 -0.14
N ARG A 31 2.74 6.57 0.70
CA ARG A 31 2.39 5.53 1.68
C ARG A 31 1.01 4.99 1.36
N ALA A 32 0.88 3.68 1.28
CA ALA A 32 -0.40 3.02 1.05
C ALA A 32 -0.71 2.05 2.18
N GLY A 33 -1.95 2.07 2.67
CA GLY A 33 -2.42 1.12 3.66
C GLY A 33 -3.80 0.59 3.30
N LEU A 34 -4.04 -0.69 3.52
CA LEU A 34 -5.35 -1.29 3.34
C LEU A 34 -6.00 -1.54 4.71
N LYS A 35 -7.14 -0.89 4.92
CA LYS A 35 -8.01 -1.15 6.08
C LYS A 35 -9.16 -2.03 5.66
N VAL A 36 -9.49 -3.00 6.50
CA VAL A 36 -10.61 -3.91 6.29
C VAL A 36 -11.49 -3.84 7.53
N SER A 37 -12.81 -3.80 7.34
CA SER A 37 -13.73 -3.73 8.48
C SER A 37 -13.60 -4.97 9.38
N PRO A 38 -13.65 -4.84 10.72
CA PRO A 38 -13.54 -5.96 11.65
C PRO A 38 -14.81 -6.84 11.71
N ARG A 39 -15.81 -6.60 10.85
CA ARG A 39 -17.08 -7.35 10.82
C ARG A 39 -16.87 -8.82 10.44
N VAL A 40 -15.83 -9.09 9.67
CA VAL A 40 -15.45 -10.43 9.23
C VAL A 40 -14.03 -10.73 9.72
N PRO A 41 -13.76 -11.92 10.28
CA PRO A 41 -12.40 -12.33 10.63
C PRO A 41 -11.49 -12.31 9.39
N HIS A 42 -10.41 -11.55 9.48
CA HIS A 42 -9.53 -11.32 8.35
C HIS A 42 -8.06 -11.16 8.74
N ARG A 43 -7.17 -11.39 7.78
CA ARG A 43 -5.74 -11.11 7.88
C ARG A 43 -5.25 -10.41 6.62
N VAL A 44 -4.72 -9.20 6.77
CA VAL A 44 -4.08 -8.44 5.68
C VAL A 44 -2.59 -8.73 5.66
N ILE A 45 -2.05 -9.00 4.48
CA ILE A 45 -0.63 -9.17 4.20
C ILE A 45 -0.27 -8.12 3.15
N ALA A 46 0.73 -7.30 3.44
CA ALA A 46 1.21 -6.28 2.51
C ALA A 46 2.61 -6.65 2.01
N THR A 47 2.85 -6.51 0.70
CA THR A 47 4.12 -6.82 0.05
C THR A 47 4.47 -5.77 -1.00
N THR A 48 5.75 -5.62 -1.30
CA THR A 48 6.26 -4.80 -2.43
C THR A 48 6.94 -5.71 -3.44
N GLN A 49 7.12 -5.21 -4.67
CA GLN A 49 7.78 -5.95 -5.76
C GLN A 49 9.17 -6.49 -5.40
N ASP A 50 9.95 -5.75 -4.61
CA ASP A 50 11.32 -6.13 -4.23
C ASP A 50 11.40 -7.04 -2.98
N ASN A 51 10.31 -7.17 -2.22
CA ASN A 51 10.27 -7.92 -0.97
C ASN A 51 9.93 -9.41 -1.14
N ALA A 52 9.83 -9.92 -2.37
CA ALA A 52 9.62 -11.36 -2.61
C ALA A 52 10.83 -12.26 -2.28
N GLY A 53 11.94 -11.71 -1.74
CA GLY A 53 13.12 -12.52 -1.39
C GLY A 53 14.23 -11.90 -0.54
N LYS A 54 14.05 -10.72 0.07
CA LYS A 54 15.08 -10.08 0.92
C LYS A 54 14.50 -9.45 2.18
N THR A 55 14.33 -10.27 3.22
CA THR A 55 14.42 -9.80 4.62
C THR A 55 15.88 -9.48 4.90
N ASP A 56 16.30 -8.20 4.82
CA ASP A 56 17.20 -7.59 5.84
C ASP A 56 17.77 -6.19 5.57
N ASP A 57 17.54 -5.54 4.41
CA ASP A 57 18.08 -4.19 4.19
C ASP A 57 16.98 -3.18 3.83
N CYS A 58 16.37 -2.57 4.86
CA CYS A 58 15.58 -1.35 4.70
C CYS A 58 16.50 -0.18 4.32
N SER A 59 16.87 -0.09 3.05
CA SER A 59 17.45 1.12 2.48
C SER A 59 16.32 2.01 1.96
N PHE A 60 16.28 3.28 2.39
CA PHE A 60 15.24 4.28 2.03
C PHE A 60 15.14 4.59 0.52
N SER A 61 16.09 4.05 -0.24
CA SER A 61 16.11 4.00 -1.71
C SER A 61 15.16 2.95 -2.32
N SER A 62 14.49 2.11 -1.51
CA SER A 62 13.62 1.01 -1.98
C SER A 62 12.24 1.02 -1.34
N ALA A 63 11.25 0.43 -2.03
CA ALA A 63 9.90 0.30 -1.51
C ALA A 63 9.83 -0.74 -0.38
N GLY A 64 9.26 -0.35 0.76
CA GLY A 64 9.26 -1.13 1.99
C GLY A 64 7.86 -1.43 2.53
N VAL A 65 7.78 -2.33 3.52
CA VAL A 65 6.57 -2.60 4.28
C VAL A 65 6.87 -2.42 5.76
N TYR A 66 6.07 -1.62 6.45
CA TYR A 66 6.18 -1.40 7.89
C TYR A 66 4.78 -1.30 8.50
N ASP A 67 4.54 -2.10 9.54
CA ASP A 67 3.26 -2.14 10.27
C ASP A 67 2.02 -2.27 9.35
N GLY A 68 2.10 -3.16 8.34
CA GLY A 68 1.01 -3.38 7.37
C GLY A 68 0.80 -2.25 6.36
N THR A 69 1.57 -1.18 6.44
CA THR A 69 1.60 -0.08 5.45
C THR A 69 2.74 -0.32 4.47
N VAL A 70 2.50 -0.03 3.20
CA VAL A 70 3.50 -0.10 2.13
C VAL A 70 4.00 1.31 1.83
N PHE A 71 5.30 1.44 1.62
CA PHE A 71 5.98 2.70 1.38
C PHE A 71 6.68 2.62 0.03
N SER A 72 6.54 3.66 -0.79
CA SER A 72 7.32 3.80 -2.01
C SER A 72 8.78 4.10 -1.68
N ARG A 73 9.63 4.02 -2.70
CA ARG A 73 10.93 4.70 -2.65
C ARG A 73 10.74 6.19 -2.38
N ILE A 74 11.71 6.79 -1.71
CA ILE A 74 11.75 8.25 -1.54
C ILE A 74 12.11 8.89 -2.89
N PHE A 75 11.43 9.97 -3.26
CA PHE A 75 11.72 10.75 -4.45
C PHE A 75 11.73 12.25 -4.14
N GLN A 76 12.59 12.99 -4.84
CA GLN A 76 12.76 14.43 -4.65
C GLN A 76 11.85 15.21 -5.59
N ILE A 77 11.28 16.30 -5.08
CA ILE A 77 10.51 17.28 -5.86
C ILE A 77 11.12 18.66 -5.66
N LEU A 78 11.54 19.30 -6.75
CA LEU A 78 12.24 20.58 -6.75
C LEU A 78 11.43 21.68 -7.43
N TYR A 79 10.68 21.35 -8.48
CA TYR A 79 10.03 22.35 -9.32
C TYR A 79 8.53 22.13 -9.46
N ARG A 80 7.81 23.22 -9.71
CA ARG A 80 6.40 23.18 -10.10
C ARG A 80 6.29 22.53 -11.48
N ASN A 81 5.23 21.77 -11.68
CA ASN A 81 4.94 21.05 -12.93
C ASN A 81 6.00 20.00 -13.30
N GLU A 82 6.71 19.48 -12.29
CA GLU A 82 7.69 18.41 -12.43
C GLU A 82 7.00 17.04 -12.52
N GLU A 83 7.50 16.18 -13.39
CA GLU A 83 7.05 14.79 -13.53
C GLU A 83 8.16 13.87 -13.01
N ILE A 84 7.83 13.03 -12.03
CA ILE A 84 8.74 12.05 -11.46
C ILE A 84 8.22 10.64 -11.73
N SER A 85 9.03 9.79 -12.36
CA SER A 85 8.73 8.36 -12.51
C SER A 85 8.89 7.65 -11.16
N VAL A 86 7.83 7.10 -10.57
CA VAL A 86 7.89 6.36 -9.30
C VAL A 86 8.24 4.90 -9.58
N ASN A 87 7.47 4.24 -10.45
CA ASN A 87 7.62 2.84 -10.89
C ASN A 87 7.63 1.81 -9.76
N ASP A 88 6.76 1.98 -8.76
CA ASP A 88 6.62 1.03 -7.64
C ASP A 88 5.29 0.26 -7.73
N CYS A 89 5.30 -0.99 -7.28
CA CYS A 89 4.11 -1.82 -7.13
C CYS A 89 3.90 -2.24 -5.68
N MET A 90 2.72 -1.96 -5.15
CA MET A 90 2.31 -2.27 -3.78
C MET A 90 1.17 -3.28 -3.83
N ASN A 91 1.32 -4.40 -3.12
CA ASN A 91 0.35 -5.49 -3.13
C ASN A 91 -0.21 -5.72 -1.72
N PHE A 92 -1.53 -5.90 -1.65
CA PHE A 92 -2.25 -6.22 -0.43
C PHE A 92 -3.08 -7.47 -0.65
N LYS A 93 -2.80 -8.51 0.14
CA LYS A 93 -3.51 -9.78 0.15
C LYS A 93 -4.34 -9.88 1.42
N VAL A 94 -5.64 -10.00 1.27
CA VAL A 94 -6.59 -10.16 2.39
C VAL A 94 -7.10 -11.58 2.40
N HIS A 95 -6.80 -12.32 3.46
CA HIS A 95 -7.44 -13.59 3.74
C HIS A 95 -8.68 -13.35 4.61
N LEU A 96 -9.81 -13.90 4.20
CA LEU A 96 -11.12 -13.75 4.84
C LEU A 96 -11.63 -15.14 5.25
N LEU A 97 -12.28 -15.24 6.40
CA LEU A 97 -13.05 -16.42 6.79
C LEU A 97 -14.55 -16.09 6.68
N LEU A 98 -15.23 -16.73 5.74
CA LEU A 98 -16.63 -16.47 5.39
C LEU A 98 -17.52 -17.66 5.73
N ASP A 99 -18.80 -17.40 5.98
CA ASP A 99 -19.81 -18.44 6.09
C ASP A 99 -20.13 -19.01 4.70
N GLY A 100 -19.88 -20.30 4.50
CA GLY A 100 -20.09 -21.01 3.25
C GLY A 100 -21.54 -21.09 2.80
N GLU A 101 -22.49 -20.95 3.72
CA GLU A 101 -23.93 -20.94 3.38
C GLU A 101 -24.38 -19.54 2.90
N ARG A 102 -23.61 -18.48 3.20
CA ARG A 102 -23.95 -17.07 2.94
C ARG A 102 -22.77 -16.26 2.40
N VAL A 103 -21.96 -16.84 1.51
CA VAL A 103 -20.70 -16.24 1.03
C VAL A 103 -20.91 -14.86 0.38
N GLU A 104 -21.93 -14.72 -0.47
CA GLU A 104 -22.18 -13.45 -1.18
C GLU A 104 -22.54 -12.31 -0.23
N GLU A 105 -23.42 -12.59 0.73
CA GLU A 105 -23.82 -11.61 1.74
C GLU A 105 -22.65 -11.26 2.67
N ALA A 106 -21.93 -12.28 3.16
CA ALA A 106 -20.76 -12.08 4.02
C ALA A 106 -19.65 -11.27 3.33
N LEU A 107 -19.42 -11.49 2.02
CA LEU A 107 -18.45 -10.71 1.25
C LEU A 107 -18.94 -9.27 1.03
N SER A 108 -20.24 -9.06 0.81
CA SER A 108 -20.83 -7.72 0.66
C SER A 108 -20.74 -6.86 1.93
N GLU A 109 -20.68 -7.51 3.09
CA GLU A 109 -20.51 -6.84 4.39
C GLU A 109 -19.06 -6.38 4.64
N VAL A 110 -18.08 -6.92 3.90
CA VAL A 110 -16.67 -6.55 4.01
C VAL A 110 -16.43 -5.21 3.34
N ASP A 111 -16.12 -4.20 4.14
CA ASP A 111 -15.68 -2.90 3.66
C ASP A 111 -14.15 -2.85 3.57
N PHE A 112 -13.64 -2.51 2.39
CA PHE A 112 -12.21 -2.35 2.09
C PHE A 112 -11.91 -0.89 1.81
N GLN A 113 -11.00 -0.31 2.58
CA GLN A 113 -10.56 1.07 2.41
C GLN A 113 -9.07 1.12 2.13
N LEU A 114 -8.72 1.44 0.88
CA LEU A 114 -7.35 1.76 0.50
C LEU A 114 -7.06 3.23 0.82
N LYS A 115 -6.06 3.48 1.66
CA LYS A 115 -5.58 4.82 2.00
C LYS A 115 -4.26 5.07 1.27
N LEU A 116 -4.18 6.20 0.57
CA LEU A 116 -2.95 6.67 -0.07
C LEU A 116 -2.59 8.04 0.50
N ASP A 117 -1.41 8.16 1.11
CA ASP A 117 -0.90 9.39 1.69
C ASP A 117 0.40 9.80 1.00
N LEU A 118 0.62 11.10 0.87
CA LEU A 118 1.89 11.67 0.44
C LEU A 118 2.59 12.29 1.66
N HIS A 119 3.74 11.75 2.03
CA HIS A 119 4.51 12.18 3.19
C HIS A 119 5.71 13.02 2.75
N PHE A 120 5.91 14.17 3.41
CA PHE A 120 7.06 15.05 3.20
C PHE A 120 8.14 14.79 4.27
N THR A 121 9.42 14.78 3.88
CA THR A 121 10.56 14.70 4.78
C THR A 121 11.71 15.59 4.28
N ASP A 122 12.43 16.21 5.22
CA ASP A 122 13.61 17.02 4.92
C ASP A 122 14.90 16.18 4.80
N ASN A 123 14.87 14.90 5.21
CA ASN A 123 16.02 14.01 5.24
C ASN A 123 15.90 12.86 4.23
N GLU A 124 16.96 12.62 3.46
CA GLU A 124 17.10 11.45 2.58
C GLU A 124 17.23 10.12 3.34
N GLN A 125 17.60 10.16 4.63
CA GLN A 125 17.88 9.01 5.48
C GLN A 125 17.09 9.15 6.79
N GLN A 126 16.07 8.31 7.01
CA GLN A 126 15.46 8.20 8.35
C GLN A 126 15.06 6.77 8.67
#